data_AF-A0A6I4MUV6-F1
#
_entry.id   AF-A0A6I4MUV6-F1
#
_cell.length_a   1.000
_cell.length_b   1.000
_cell.length_c   1.000
_cell.angle_alpha   90.00
_cell.angle_beta   90.00
_cell.angle_gamma   90.00
#
_symmetry.space_group_name_H-M   'P 1'
#
loop_
_entity.id
_entity.type
_entity.pdbx_description
1 polymer ?
#
loop_
_entity_poly.entity_id
_entity_poly.type
_entity_poly.pdbx_seq_one_letter_code
_entity_poly.pdbx_strand_id
1 'polypeptide(L)'
;MGVKLVVAASVIGVCVAGAFATAVVNGPFGTIDSSFNRPAHEEYEFETGAEAKKARPTFQDWLPDNASSITYALKRPSGAQLVKATVKDGKLPAGCNSGTDLHAPAPKIEAAWFPKGIADKAVARCDLYYAYTDGSTLYAWQNTDQHDAEK
;
A
#
# COMPACT_ATOMS: atom_id res chain seq x y z
N MET A 1 -17.15 18.42 -50.75
CA MET A 1 -16.37 17.91 -49.60
C MET A 1 -17.14 16.70 -49.07
N GLY A 2 -16.78 15.43 -49.20
CA GLY A 2 -15.58 14.72 -49.63
C GLY A 2 -15.70 13.32 -49.01
N VAL A 3 -16.75 12.56 -49.37
CA VAL A 3 -16.97 11.19 -48.88
C VAL A 3 -16.01 10.26 -49.60
N LYS A 4 -15.10 9.63 -48.85
CA LYS A 4 -14.26 8.50 -49.30
C LYS A 4 -13.86 7.68 -48.08
N LEU A 5 -13.81 6.35 -48.08
CA LEU A 5 -14.26 5.27 -48.95
C LEU A 5 -13.89 4.03 -48.12
N VAL A 6 -14.85 3.20 -47.72
CA VAL A 6 -14.54 1.90 -47.08
C VAL A 6 -14.05 0.97 -48.19
N VAL A 7 -12.80 0.51 -48.10
CA VAL A 7 -12.28 -0.57 -48.94
C VAL A 7 -11.98 -1.75 -48.04
N ALA A 8 -12.90 -2.73 -48.07
CA ALA A 8 -12.64 -4.10 -47.67
C ALA A 8 -12.55 -4.94 -48.94
N ALA A 9 -11.42 -5.59 -49.17
CA ALA A 9 -11.26 -6.72 -50.09
C ALA A 9 -10.01 -7.50 -49.62
N SER A 10 -10.17 -8.68 -49.01
CA SER A 10 -10.39 -10.00 -49.62
C SER A 10 -9.08 -10.77 -49.84
N VAL A 11 -9.09 -11.99 -49.32
CA VAL A 11 -8.02 -12.98 -49.13
C VAL A 11 -7.51 -13.58 -50.44
N ILE A 12 -6.18 -13.68 -50.62
CA ILE A 12 -5.52 -14.70 -51.46
C ILE A 12 -4.20 -15.08 -50.78
N GLY A 13 -4.06 -16.35 -50.37
CA GLY A 13 -2.85 -16.88 -49.75
C GLY A 13 -1.89 -17.51 -50.76
N VAL A 14 -0.62 -17.68 -50.37
CA VAL A 14 0.29 -18.78 -50.74
C VAL A 14 1.42 -18.85 -49.69
N CYS A 15 1.67 -20.05 -49.17
CA CYS A 15 2.75 -20.40 -48.26
C CYS A 15 4.12 -20.32 -48.94
N VAL A 16 5.11 -19.69 -48.31
CA VAL A 16 6.54 -19.93 -48.61
C VAL A 16 7.28 -20.12 -47.29
N ALA A 17 7.78 -21.34 -47.08
CA ALA A 17 8.68 -21.68 -45.99
C ALA A 17 10.03 -21.00 -46.21
N GLY A 18 10.54 -20.33 -45.17
CA GLY A 18 11.87 -19.73 -45.15
C GLY A 18 12.42 -19.75 -43.73
N ALA A 19 13.22 -20.77 -43.43
CA ALA A 19 13.95 -20.91 -42.17
C ALA A 19 15.10 -19.90 -42.11
N PHE A 20 15.16 -19.12 -41.03
CA PHE A 20 16.39 -18.44 -40.61
C PHE A 20 16.77 -18.94 -39.23
N ALA A 21 17.84 -19.74 -39.18
CA ALA A 21 18.53 -20.12 -37.97
C ALA A 21 19.86 -19.34 -37.88
N THR A 22 20.36 -19.25 -36.65
CA THR A 22 21.62 -18.65 -36.14
C THR A 22 21.48 -17.19 -35.67
N ALA A 23 21.90 -16.79 -34.47
CA ALA A 23 22.93 -17.35 -33.60
C ALA A 23 22.57 -17.31 -32.10
N VAL A 24 22.94 -18.38 -31.41
CA VAL A 24 23.06 -18.49 -29.95
C VAL A 24 24.21 -17.61 -29.46
N VAL A 25 23.95 -16.73 -28.49
CA VAL A 25 24.97 -16.19 -27.59
C VAL A 25 24.80 -16.89 -26.25
N ASN A 26 25.57 -17.95 -26.05
CA ASN A 26 25.80 -18.53 -24.72
C ASN A 26 26.89 -17.70 -24.03
N GLY A 27 26.58 -17.15 -22.85
CA GLY A 27 27.57 -16.45 -22.03
C GLY A 27 27.01 -16.11 -20.64
N PRO A 28 27.58 -16.64 -19.55
CA PRO A 28 26.97 -16.63 -18.23
C PRO A 28 27.29 -15.32 -17.49
N PHE A 29 26.29 -14.49 -17.29
CA PHE A 29 26.29 -13.37 -16.33
C PHE A 29 24.91 -13.45 -15.67
N GLY A 30 24.74 -13.93 -14.44
CA GLY A 30 25.40 -13.42 -13.25
C GLY A 30 24.39 -12.52 -12.54
N THR A 31 23.81 -13.06 -11.46
CA THR A 31 23.22 -12.37 -10.29
C THR A 31 21.98 -11.50 -10.57
N ILE A 32 20.97 -11.38 -9.71
CA ILE A 32 21.00 -10.92 -8.33
C ILE A 32 19.91 -11.68 -7.54
N ASP A 33 20.33 -12.23 -6.40
CA ASP A 33 19.48 -12.75 -5.35
C ASP A 33 18.36 -11.75 -5.01
N SER A 34 17.09 -12.17 -5.16
CA SER A 34 15.90 -11.34 -4.94
C SER A 34 15.74 -10.89 -3.48
N SER A 35 16.65 -11.25 -2.58
CA SER A 35 16.69 -10.74 -1.21
C SER A 35 17.29 -9.34 -1.10
N PHE A 36 17.99 -8.82 -2.12
CA PHE A 36 18.62 -7.49 -2.07
C PHE A 36 17.78 -6.34 -2.66
N ASN A 37 16.70 -6.62 -3.39
CA ASN A 37 15.91 -5.59 -4.09
C ASN A 37 14.51 -5.39 -3.48
N ARG A 38 14.44 -5.43 -2.15
CA ARG A 38 13.22 -5.15 -1.41
C ARG A 38 12.98 -3.64 -1.42
N PRO A 39 11.85 -3.14 -1.97
CA PRO A 39 11.63 -1.72 -2.06
C PRO A 39 11.65 -1.09 -0.65
N ALA A 40 12.26 0.09 -0.53
CA ALA A 40 12.34 0.84 0.71
C ALA A 40 10.96 1.30 1.20
N HIS A 41 9.98 1.34 0.30
CA HIS A 41 8.60 1.70 0.53
C HIS A 41 7.70 0.66 -0.13
N GLU A 42 6.81 0.06 0.65
CA GLU A 42 5.79 -0.88 0.17
C GLU A 42 4.41 -0.28 0.44
N GLU A 43 3.52 -0.36 -0.54
CA GLU A 43 2.12 0.08 -0.44
C GLU A 43 1.20 -1.08 -0.82
N TYR A 44 0.10 -1.22 -0.09
CA TYR A 44 -0.87 -2.30 -0.24
C TYR A 44 -2.28 -1.76 -0.12
N GLU A 45 -3.18 -2.33 -0.90
CA GLU A 45 -4.61 -2.05 -0.86
C GLU A 45 -5.38 -3.33 -0.58
N PHE A 46 -6.41 -3.23 0.27
CA PHE A 46 -7.30 -4.33 0.62
C PHE A 46 -8.75 -3.85 0.62
N GLU A 47 -9.67 -4.70 0.18
CA GLU A 47 -11.10 -4.38 0.17
C GLU A 47 -11.66 -4.41 1.59
N THR A 48 -11.17 -5.33 2.44
CA THR A 48 -11.68 -5.54 3.79
C THR A 48 -10.60 -5.75 4.84
N GLY A 49 -10.91 -5.46 6.11
CA GLY A 49 -10.04 -5.76 7.24
C GLY A 49 -9.72 -7.24 7.38
N ALA A 50 -10.70 -8.10 7.12
CA ALA A 50 -10.52 -9.55 7.10
C ALA A 50 -9.52 -10.01 6.03
N GLU A 51 -9.57 -9.40 4.84
CA GLU A 51 -8.61 -9.68 3.76
C GLU A 51 -7.20 -9.24 4.16
N ALA A 52 -7.06 -8.03 4.70
CA ALA A 52 -5.76 -7.50 5.12
C ALA A 52 -5.09 -8.38 6.20
N LYS A 53 -5.86 -8.84 7.19
CA LYS A 53 -5.38 -9.75 8.25
C LYS A 53 -5.01 -11.14 7.73
N LYS A 54 -5.71 -11.65 6.71
CA LYS A 54 -5.34 -12.91 6.05
C LYS A 54 -4.05 -12.77 5.24
N ALA A 55 -3.89 -11.64 4.55
CA ALA A 55 -2.71 -11.37 3.75
C ALA A 55 -1.46 -11.17 4.62
N ARG A 56 -1.61 -10.61 5.83
CA ARG A 56 -0.52 -10.33 6.75
C ARG A 56 -0.92 -10.73 8.18
N PRO A 57 -0.41 -11.84 8.72
CA PRO A 57 -0.79 -12.29 10.07
C PRO A 57 -0.47 -11.31 11.20
N THR A 58 0.46 -10.37 10.97
CA THR A 58 0.80 -9.28 11.90
C THR A 58 0.11 -7.95 11.53
N PHE A 59 -0.91 -8.00 10.67
CA PHE A 59 -1.73 -6.83 10.37
C PHE A 59 -2.48 -6.41 11.64
N GLN A 60 -2.85 -5.14 11.69
CA GLN A 60 -3.29 -4.43 12.87
C GLN A 60 -4.57 -5.06 13.46
N ASP A 61 -4.45 -5.82 14.55
CA ASP A 61 -5.58 -6.50 15.20
C ASP A 61 -6.68 -5.53 15.65
N TRP A 62 -6.31 -4.30 15.99
CA TRP A 62 -7.23 -3.24 16.37
C TRP A 62 -8.15 -2.79 15.22
N LEU A 63 -7.78 -3.04 13.95
CA LEU A 63 -8.60 -2.68 12.80
C LEU A 63 -9.71 -3.74 12.63
N PRO A 64 -10.99 -3.34 12.54
CA PRO A 64 -12.08 -4.31 12.50
C PRO A 64 -12.16 -5.01 11.13
N ASP A 65 -12.64 -6.26 11.13
CA ASP A 65 -12.70 -7.10 9.92
C ASP A 65 -13.58 -6.52 8.82
N ASN A 66 -14.59 -5.73 9.22
CA ASN A 66 -15.52 -5.05 8.33
C ASN A 66 -15.09 -3.63 7.93
N ALA A 67 -13.88 -3.18 8.32
CA ALA A 67 -13.30 -1.98 7.73
C ALA A 67 -13.13 -2.19 6.22
N SER A 68 -13.31 -1.15 5.43
CA SER A 68 -13.22 -1.24 3.96
C SER A 68 -12.24 -0.24 3.37
N SER A 69 -11.86 -0.45 2.10
CA SER A 69 -10.98 0.47 1.35
C SER A 69 -9.70 0.81 2.14
N ILE A 70 -8.97 -0.24 2.53
CA ILE A 70 -7.79 -0.12 3.36
C ILE A 70 -6.60 0.16 2.45
N THR A 71 -5.87 1.24 2.75
CA THR A 71 -4.56 1.52 2.16
C THR A 71 -3.52 1.46 3.28
N TYR A 72 -2.46 0.71 3.07
CA TYR A 72 -1.39 0.52 4.03
C TYR A 72 -0.03 0.78 3.37
N ALA A 73 0.81 1.56 4.04
CA ALA A 73 2.19 1.79 3.60
C ALA A 73 3.19 1.40 4.71
N LEU A 74 4.33 0.86 4.30
CA LEU A 74 5.43 0.44 5.16
C LEU A 74 6.76 0.95 4.58
N LYS A 75 7.58 1.58 5.42
CA LYS A 75 8.93 2.01 5.06
C LYS A 75 9.99 1.16 5.78
N ARG A 76 10.85 0.50 5.01
CA ARG A 76 12.03 -0.22 5.53
C ARG A 76 13.29 0.64 5.45
N PRO A 77 14.27 0.47 6.36
CA PRO A 77 14.26 -0.44 7.52
C PRO A 77 13.57 0.14 8.77
N SER A 78 13.20 1.43 8.78
CA SER A 78 12.61 2.14 9.92
C SER A 78 11.29 1.57 10.45
N GLY A 79 10.69 0.62 9.72
CA GLY A 79 9.38 0.03 9.98
C GLY A 79 8.18 0.98 10.01
N ALA A 80 8.37 2.29 9.76
CA ALA A 80 7.31 3.29 9.84
C ALA A 80 6.13 2.92 8.95
N GLN A 81 4.92 3.11 9.47
CA GLN A 81 3.70 2.59 8.85
C GLN A 81 2.60 3.64 8.83
N LEU A 82 1.82 3.62 7.74
CA LEU A 82 0.61 4.41 7.55
C LEU A 82 -0.56 3.47 7.29
N VAL A 83 -1.72 3.80 7.82
CA VAL A 83 -2.99 3.13 7.56
C VAL A 83 -4.04 4.19 7.25
N LYS A 84 -4.77 3.99 6.15
CA LYS A 84 -6.06 4.65 5.88
C LYS A 84 -7.10 3.55 5.72
N ALA A 85 -8.24 3.70 6.35
CA ALA A 85 -9.35 2.75 6.22
C ALA A 85 -10.68 3.47 6.34
N THR A 86 -11.73 2.91 5.76
CA THR A 86 -13.11 3.32 6.04
C THR A 86 -13.64 2.48 7.18
N VAL A 87 -14.06 3.13 8.26
CA VAL A 87 -14.67 2.49 9.44
C VAL A 87 -16.15 2.84 9.52
N LYS A 88 -16.95 1.87 9.98
CA LYS A 88 -18.39 2.07 10.13
C LYS A 88 -18.67 3.17 11.15
N ASP A 89 -19.64 4.02 10.83
CA ASP A 89 -20.13 5.12 11.68
C ASP A 89 -19.08 6.19 12.03
N GLY A 90 -17.88 6.15 11.42
CA GLY A 90 -16.81 7.13 11.68
C GLY A 90 -16.22 7.09 13.09
N LYS A 91 -16.52 6.04 13.83
CA LYS A 91 -16.04 5.85 15.20
C LYS A 91 -14.68 5.17 15.19
N LEU A 92 -13.89 5.49 16.19
CA LEU A 92 -12.65 4.77 16.47
C LEU A 92 -12.96 3.28 16.73
N PRO A 93 -12.14 2.36 16.20
CA PRO A 93 -12.26 0.94 16.51
C PRO A 93 -12.21 0.66 18.02
N ALA A 94 -12.86 -0.42 18.46
CA ALA A 94 -12.96 -0.79 19.88
C ALA A 94 -11.58 -1.04 20.55
N GLY A 95 -10.56 -1.39 19.77
CA GLY A 95 -9.18 -1.56 20.25
C GLY A 95 -8.40 -0.25 20.43
N CYS A 96 -9.01 0.90 20.19
CA CYS A 96 -8.37 2.21 20.30
C CYS A 96 -8.73 2.91 21.62
N ASN A 97 -7.71 3.34 22.35
CA ASN A 97 -7.86 4.16 23.54
C ASN A 97 -7.87 5.63 23.15
N SER A 98 -8.97 6.33 23.41
CA SER A 98 -9.03 7.78 23.22
C SER A 98 -8.24 8.49 24.31
N GLY A 99 -7.57 9.59 23.96
CA GLY A 99 -6.78 10.38 24.89
C GLY A 99 -6.80 11.86 24.53
N THR A 100 -6.82 12.71 25.55
CA THR A 100 -6.50 14.14 25.42
C THR A 100 -4.99 14.28 25.59
N ASP A 101 -4.32 15.00 24.68
CA ASP A 101 -2.87 15.28 24.74
C ASP A 101 -1.94 14.10 24.42
N LEU A 102 -2.20 13.39 23.32
CA LEU A 102 -1.39 12.24 22.89
C LEU A 102 0.02 12.58 22.38
N HIS A 103 0.39 13.87 22.26
CA HIS A 103 1.70 14.34 21.77
C HIS A 103 2.29 13.47 20.66
N ALA A 104 1.52 13.28 19.56
CA ALA A 104 1.89 12.35 18.52
C ALA A 104 3.07 12.89 17.68
N PRO A 105 4.09 12.08 17.37
CA PRO A 105 5.16 12.47 16.46
C PRO A 105 4.63 12.54 15.02
N ALA A 106 5.25 13.37 14.19
CA ALA A 106 4.97 13.36 12.75
C ALA A 106 5.36 11.99 12.12
N PRO A 107 4.62 11.49 11.11
CA PRO A 107 4.99 10.25 10.41
C PRO A 107 6.37 10.34 9.75
N LYS A 108 7.18 9.28 9.86
CA LYS A 108 8.52 9.15 9.22
C LYS A 108 8.47 8.61 7.78
N ILE A 109 7.27 8.49 7.23
CA ILE A 109 6.95 7.99 5.89
C ILE A 109 5.87 8.91 5.31
N GLU A 110 5.99 9.22 4.02
CA GLU A 110 5.01 10.03 3.30
C GLU A 110 4.32 9.18 2.24
N ALA A 111 3.02 9.41 2.04
CA ALA A 111 2.26 8.86 0.93
C ALA A 111 1.27 9.92 0.42
N ALA A 112 1.03 9.97 -0.89
CA ALA A 112 0.21 11.02 -1.50
C ALA A 112 -1.25 11.04 -0.99
N TRP A 113 -1.76 9.87 -0.59
CA TRP A 113 -3.10 9.70 -0.01
C TRP A 113 -3.17 9.99 1.48
N PHE A 114 -2.03 10.14 2.15
CA PHE A 114 -1.98 10.38 3.59
C PHE A 114 -1.92 11.87 3.89
N PRO A 115 -2.79 12.39 4.78
CA PRO A 115 -2.81 13.82 5.07
C PRO A 115 -1.47 14.29 5.66
N LYS A 116 -1.14 15.56 5.43
CA LYS A 116 0.02 16.23 6.04
C LYS A 116 -0.38 16.89 7.37
N GLY A 117 0.59 17.11 8.25
CA GLY A 117 0.38 17.84 9.50
C GLY A 117 -0.59 17.14 10.48
N ILE A 118 -0.55 15.80 10.53
CA ILE A 118 -1.55 15.03 11.28
C ILE A 118 -1.22 14.84 12.76
N ALA A 119 0.00 15.18 13.17
CA ALA A 119 0.48 15.05 14.54
C ALA A 119 -0.50 15.69 15.54
N ASP A 120 -0.96 16.89 15.23
CA ASP A 120 -1.89 17.67 16.08
C ASP A 120 -3.34 17.15 16.05
N LYS A 121 -3.65 16.19 15.16
CA LYS A 121 -4.98 15.60 15.02
C LYS A 121 -5.15 14.27 15.76
N ALA A 122 -4.09 13.71 16.34
CA ALA A 122 -4.17 12.45 17.07
C ALA A 122 -5.16 12.56 18.24
N VAL A 123 -6.19 11.71 18.25
CA VAL A 123 -7.18 11.63 19.34
C VAL A 123 -7.22 10.25 19.99
N ALA A 124 -6.55 9.25 19.41
CA ALA A 124 -6.47 7.91 19.98
C ALA A 124 -5.14 7.19 19.75
N ARG A 125 -4.91 6.20 20.61
CA ARG A 125 -3.88 5.17 20.48
C ARG A 125 -4.53 3.83 20.17
N CYS A 126 -4.25 3.28 19.00
CA CYS A 126 -4.67 1.93 18.60
C CYS A 126 -3.43 1.04 18.62
N ASP A 127 -3.18 0.39 19.75
CA ASP A 127 -1.90 -0.29 20.02
C ASP A 127 -0.70 0.69 19.84
N LEU A 128 0.24 0.40 18.92
CA LEU A 128 1.38 1.26 18.64
C LEU A 128 1.06 2.46 17.75
N TYR A 129 -0.17 2.58 17.25
CA TYR A 129 -0.57 3.61 16.30
C TYR A 129 -1.18 4.81 16.98
N TYR A 130 -0.83 6.00 16.52
CA TYR A 130 -1.65 7.19 16.70
C TYR A 130 -2.74 7.17 15.64
N ALA A 131 -3.94 7.61 16.00
CA ALA A 131 -5.09 7.57 15.11
C ALA A 131 -6.05 8.74 15.30
N TYR A 132 -6.77 9.06 14.23
CA TYR A 132 -7.93 9.93 14.24
C TYR A 132 -8.89 9.54 13.11
N THR A 133 -10.15 9.95 13.24
CA THR A 133 -11.14 9.82 12.17
C THR A 133 -11.50 11.18 11.59
N ASP A 134 -11.68 11.24 10.28
CA ASP A 134 -12.28 12.34 9.55
C ASP A 134 -13.50 11.80 8.79
N GLY A 135 -14.69 12.08 9.32
CA GLY A 135 -15.91 11.38 8.92
C GLY A 135 -15.78 9.87 9.13
N SER A 136 -16.00 9.08 8.07
CA SER A 136 -15.83 7.62 8.10
C SER A 136 -14.39 7.17 7.84
N THR A 137 -13.48 8.08 7.52
CA THR A 137 -12.10 7.72 7.18
C THR A 137 -11.23 7.75 8.42
N LEU A 138 -10.71 6.59 8.80
CA LEU A 138 -9.68 6.43 9.80
C LEU A 138 -8.31 6.66 9.16
N TYR A 139 -7.49 7.47 9.81
CA TYR A 139 -6.06 7.59 9.54
C TYR A 139 -5.29 7.17 10.78
N ALA A 140 -4.30 6.30 10.61
CA ALA A 140 -3.42 5.87 11.68
C ALA A 140 -1.97 5.78 11.22
N TRP A 141 -1.03 6.02 12.13
CA TRP A 141 0.40 5.95 11.82
C TRP A 141 1.22 5.53 13.03
N GLN A 142 2.37 4.93 12.74
CA GLN A 142 3.42 4.68 13.71
C GLN A 142 4.81 4.88 13.11
N ASN A 143 5.75 5.20 13.99
CA ASN A 143 7.17 5.29 13.68
C ASN A 143 7.87 4.19 14.49
N THR A 144 8.30 3.09 13.87
CA THR A 144 9.02 2.04 14.61
C THR A 144 10.49 2.43 14.78
N ASP A 145 10.68 3.37 15.71
CA ASP A 145 11.84 3.50 16.60
C ASP A 145 11.36 3.94 18.01
N GLN A 146 10.10 3.65 18.39
CA GLN A 146 9.52 4.08 19.68
C GLN A 146 9.98 3.24 20.89
N HIS A 147 10.95 2.34 20.72
CA HIS A 147 11.54 1.58 21.83
C HIS A 147 12.48 2.42 22.72
N ASP A 148 12.69 3.72 22.41
CA ASP A 148 13.63 4.60 23.14
C ASP A 148 12.96 5.71 23.99
N ALA A 149 11.63 5.70 24.18
CA ALA A 149 10.92 6.80 24.86
C ALA A 149 10.50 6.52 26.32
N GLU A 150 10.98 5.44 26.94
CA GLU A 150 10.85 5.21 28.37
C GLU A 150 12.23 4.86 28.95
N LYS A 151 12.97 5.88 29.37
CA LYS A 151 14.14 5.75 30.24
C LYS A 151 13.94 6.60 31.48
#